data_AF-A0A7Y3U2S0-F1
#
_entry.id   AF-A0A7Y3U2S0-F1
#
_cell.length_a   1.000
_cell.length_b   1.000
_cell.length_c   1.000
_cell.angle_alpha   90.00
_cell.angle_beta   90.00
_cell.angle_gamma   90.00
#
_symmetry.space_group_name_H-M   'P 1'
#
loop_
_entity.id
_entity.type
_entity.pdbx_description
1 polymer ?
#
loop_
_entity_poly.entity_id
_entity_poly.type
_entity_poly.pdbx_seq_one_letter_code
_entity_poly.pdbx_strand_id
1 'polypeptide(L)'
;MTHAYTPGLRISERTRVTSQRVLPLRGDVIVGKGDTLKAEDVVASTHLPGKIHAINAVNRLGIQPKDIREYMLKKEGDAVRKDEIIAETKPWIKILKTVLLSPITGTIETISTVTGQVLLRETPKPIQVFAFVDGTVTEVMEKEGVVMETTATFIQGIFGVGGETVGELVIAVNKSDDILTTDCILPTHKDKIIVGGSFIQHDAMDKARKIGVKGIIVGGLDDKNLKKLLGYDLGVAITGSEEIGITLIITEGFGQIQMAQRTFELLKSRSGAKTSINGATQIRAGVVRPEIIIPYSNKTAKEELDKPLDRGMEIGDTIRVIRVPYFGKIGKIKALPFSPLTIETEATVRILEVEFPDGSTAIVPRANVEMIET
;
A
#
# COMPACT_ATOMS: atom_id res chain seq x y z
N MET A 1 19.41 -12.42 -11.22
CA MET A 1 19.49 -13.56 -10.29
C MET A 1 18.11 -13.75 -9.68
N THR A 2 17.43 -14.86 -9.95
CA THR A 2 16.13 -15.17 -9.33
C THR A 2 16.35 -15.54 -7.87
N HIS A 3 16.18 -14.57 -6.98
CA HIS A 3 16.13 -14.77 -5.54
C HIS A 3 15.05 -15.79 -5.24
N ALA A 4 15.38 -16.80 -4.43
CA ALA A 4 14.39 -17.74 -3.96
C ALA A 4 13.45 -16.98 -3.02
N TYR A 5 12.17 -16.90 -3.37
CA TYR A 5 11.12 -16.44 -2.47
C TYR A 5 11.15 -17.32 -1.22
N THR A 6 11.60 -16.75 -0.11
CA THR A 6 11.54 -17.42 1.18
C THR A 6 10.21 -17.02 1.83
N PRO A 7 9.25 -17.95 1.98
CA PRO A 7 7.98 -17.63 2.60
C PRO A 7 8.20 -17.23 4.07
N GLY A 8 7.83 -16.00 4.41
CA GLY A 8 7.91 -15.45 5.77
C GLY A 8 7.62 -13.95 5.78
N LEU A 9 7.01 -13.45 6.86
CA LEU A 9 6.93 -12.01 7.10
C LEU A 9 8.28 -11.52 7.58
N ARG A 10 8.80 -10.44 6.99
CA ARG A 10 10.07 -9.86 7.44
C ARG A 10 9.84 -9.02 8.69
N ILE A 11 10.61 -9.31 9.73
CA ILE A 11 10.71 -8.53 10.96
C ILE A 11 12.20 -8.29 11.16
N SER A 12 12.63 -7.03 11.21
CA SER A 12 14.01 -6.66 11.46
C SER A 12 14.03 -5.46 12.39
N GLU A 13 14.78 -5.56 13.49
CA GLU A 13 14.92 -4.48 14.46
C GLU A 13 15.67 -3.29 13.87
N ARG A 14 16.72 -3.56 13.09
CA ARG A 14 17.54 -2.54 12.46
C ARG A 14 18.05 -3.03 11.12
N THR A 15 17.45 -2.52 10.05
CA THR A 15 17.84 -2.88 8.69
C THR A 15 17.85 -1.67 7.76
N ARG A 16 18.56 -1.79 6.65
CA ARG A 16 18.52 -0.79 5.59
C ARG A 16 17.27 -1.03 4.76
N VAL A 17 16.42 -0.01 4.69
CA VAL A 17 15.16 -0.02 3.95
C VAL A 17 15.29 0.93 2.77
N THR A 18 14.97 0.43 1.59
CA THR A 18 14.86 1.23 0.37
C THR A 18 13.38 1.38 0.01
N SER A 19 12.95 2.58 -0.33
CA SER A 19 11.59 2.88 -0.75
C SER A 19 11.61 3.58 -2.10
N GLN A 20 11.07 2.93 -3.13
CA GLN A 20 10.92 3.53 -4.45
C GLN A 20 9.69 4.43 -4.47
N ARG A 21 9.89 5.68 -4.85
CA ARG A 21 8.87 6.73 -4.85
C ARG A 21 8.65 7.19 -6.29
N VAL A 22 7.72 6.54 -6.98
CA VAL A 22 7.56 6.66 -8.44
C VAL A 22 6.17 7.19 -8.80
N LEU A 23 6.13 8.10 -9.76
CA LEU A 23 4.90 8.67 -10.32
C LEU A 23 4.19 7.65 -11.23
N PRO A 24 2.85 7.67 -11.30
CA PRO A 24 2.09 6.83 -12.22
C PRO A 24 2.23 7.25 -13.69
N LEU A 25 2.68 8.49 -13.93
CA LEU A 25 2.96 9.07 -15.24
C LEU A 25 4.21 9.93 -15.15
N ARG A 26 4.90 10.12 -16.28
CA ARG A 26 6.03 11.06 -16.34
C ARG A 26 5.63 12.44 -15.80
N GLY A 27 6.52 13.06 -15.05
CA GLY A 27 6.32 14.36 -14.44
C GLY A 27 7.63 14.99 -14.03
N ASP A 28 7.58 15.82 -12.99
CA ASP A 28 8.71 16.58 -12.49
C ASP A 28 9.22 15.95 -11.19
N VAL A 29 10.51 15.61 -11.17
CA VAL A 29 11.23 15.22 -9.95
C VAL A 29 11.90 16.47 -9.39
N ILE A 30 11.57 16.84 -8.16
CA ILE A 30 11.91 18.16 -7.59
C ILE A 30 13.02 18.09 -6.54
N VAL A 31 13.66 16.93 -6.39
CA VAL A 31 14.75 16.66 -5.45
C VAL A 31 15.96 16.05 -6.17
N GLY A 32 17.13 16.17 -5.56
CA GLY A 32 18.40 15.67 -6.07
C GLY A 32 18.94 14.46 -5.31
N LYS A 33 19.89 13.75 -5.93
CA LYS A 33 20.63 12.67 -5.28
C LYS A 33 21.46 13.23 -4.12
N GLY A 34 21.38 12.58 -2.96
CA GLY A 34 22.06 12.98 -1.73
C GLY A 34 21.22 13.86 -0.80
N ASP A 35 20.05 14.32 -1.24
CA ASP A 35 19.15 15.12 -0.41
C ASP A 35 18.64 14.30 0.78
N THR A 36 18.60 14.92 1.96
CA THR A 36 17.97 14.33 3.16
C THR A 36 16.57 14.90 3.30
N LEU A 37 15.56 14.03 3.27
CA LEU A 37 14.16 14.40 3.26
C LEU A 37 13.42 13.83 4.47
N LYS A 38 12.35 14.51 4.85
CA LYS A 38 11.33 14.00 5.76
C LYS A 38 10.26 13.25 4.98
N ALA A 39 9.59 12.32 5.64
CA ALA A 39 8.53 11.50 5.07
C ALA A 39 7.42 12.31 4.35
N GLU A 40 7.12 13.52 4.83
CA GLU A 40 6.08 14.41 4.27
C GLU A 40 6.58 15.31 3.13
N ASP A 41 7.87 15.26 2.78
CA ASP A 41 8.40 16.06 1.68
C ASP A 41 7.96 15.47 0.33
N VAL A 42 7.59 16.34 -0.61
CA VAL A 42 7.23 15.94 -1.98
C VAL A 42 8.51 15.68 -2.76
N VAL A 43 8.62 14.50 -3.38
CA VAL A 43 9.78 14.12 -4.20
C VAL A 43 9.54 14.29 -5.68
N ALA A 44 8.29 14.08 -6.12
CA ALA A 44 7.91 14.16 -7.51
C ALA A 44 6.43 14.54 -7.65
N SER A 45 6.08 15.17 -8.78
CA SER A 45 4.69 15.54 -9.06
C SER A 45 4.34 15.44 -10.55
N THR A 46 3.07 15.18 -10.85
CA THR A 46 2.52 15.15 -12.21
C THR A 46 1.05 15.56 -12.20
N HIS A 47 0.43 15.68 -13.37
CA HIS A 47 -1.01 15.92 -13.51
C HIS A 47 -1.67 14.74 -14.22
N LEU A 48 -2.55 14.01 -13.54
CA LEU A 48 -3.35 12.98 -14.19
C LEU A 48 -4.37 13.64 -15.14
N PRO A 49 -4.45 13.17 -16.40
CA PRO A 49 -5.48 13.63 -17.31
C PRO A 49 -6.87 13.42 -16.72
N GLY A 50 -7.72 14.44 -16.83
CA GLY A 50 -9.11 14.33 -16.40
C GLY A 50 -9.88 13.30 -17.22
N LYS A 51 -10.96 12.78 -16.63
CA LYS A 51 -11.86 11.82 -17.28
C LYS A 51 -12.52 12.47 -18.50
N ILE A 52 -12.66 11.69 -19.57
CA ILE A 52 -13.37 12.11 -20.78
C ILE A 52 -14.85 11.78 -20.65
N HIS A 53 -15.70 12.74 -21.02
CA HIS A 53 -17.15 12.61 -21.09
C HIS A 53 -17.60 12.88 -22.52
N ALA A 54 -18.24 11.89 -23.14
CA ALA A 54 -18.81 12.03 -24.47
C ALA A 54 -20.29 12.40 -24.38
N ILE A 55 -20.68 13.50 -25.00
CA ILE A 55 -22.08 13.92 -25.12
C ILE A 55 -22.52 13.79 -26.56
N ASN A 56 -23.64 13.10 -26.78
CA ASN A 56 -24.32 13.11 -28.07
C ASN A 56 -25.11 14.44 -28.22
N ALA A 57 -24.45 15.47 -28.72
CA ALA A 57 -25.02 16.81 -28.87
C ALA A 57 -26.10 16.86 -29.95
N VAL A 58 -25.93 16.11 -31.05
CA VAL A 58 -26.89 16.09 -32.16
C VAL A 58 -28.26 15.55 -31.75
N ASN A 59 -28.30 14.46 -30.98
CA ASN A 59 -29.56 13.90 -30.49
C ASN A 59 -30.22 14.81 -29.45
N ARG A 60 -29.41 15.50 -28.63
CA ARG A 60 -29.90 16.42 -27.61
C ARG A 60 -30.49 17.69 -28.22
N LEU A 61 -29.88 18.21 -29.28
CA LEU A 61 -30.30 19.47 -29.94
C LEU A 61 -31.26 19.25 -31.12
N GLY A 62 -31.37 18.02 -31.64
CA GLY A 62 -32.20 17.71 -32.80
C GLY A 62 -31.64 18.23 -34.12
N ILE A 63 -30.31 18.20 -34.30
CA ILE A 63 -29.60 18.78 -35.45
C ILE A 63 -28.78 17.73 -36.21
N GLN A 64 -28.29 18.07 -37.42
CA GLN A 64 -27.39 17.19 -38.16
C GLN A 64 -25.92 17.36 -37.68
N PRO A 65 -25.10 16.29 -37.69
CA PRO A 65 -23.70 16.35 -37.26
C PRO A 65 -22.87 17.46 -37.92
N LYS A 66 -23.04 17.67 -39.23
CA LYS A 66 -22.30 18.70 -39.98
C LYS A 66 -22.57 20.13 -39.47
N ASP A 67 -23.74 20.37 -38.89
CA ASP A 67 -24.18 21.71 -38.49
C ASP A 67 -23.84 22.02 -37.03
N ILE A 68 -23.35 21.02 -36.26
CA ILE A 68 -23.13 21.12 -34.81
C ILE A 68 -22.38 22.39 -34.37
N ARG A 69 -21.37 22.81 -35.14
CA ARG A 69 -20.54 23.98 -34.82
C ARG A 69 -21.31 25.29 -34.81
N GLU A 70 -22.41 25.39 -35.56
CA GLU A 70 -23.27 26.60 -35.61
C GLU A 70 -24.09 26.80 -34.32
N TYR A 71 -24.32 25.70 -33.60
CA TYR A 71 -25.11 25.64 -32.37
C TYR A 71 -24.25 25.69 -31.11
N MET A 72 -22.95 25.44 -31.23
CA MET A 72 -22.02 25.51 -30.11
C MET A 72 -21.80 26.97 -29.67
N LEU A 73 -21.90 27.20 -28.36
CA LEU A 73 -21.57 28.49 -27.73
C LEU A 73 -20.10 28.57 -27.31
N LYS A 74 -19.42 27.43 -27.30
CA LYS A 74 -18.03 27.25 -26.88
C LYS A 74 -17.29 26.43 -27.93
N LYS A 75 -16.00 26.69 -28.11
CA LYS A 75 -15.13 25.98 -29.06
C LYS A 75 -14.21 24.98 -28.36
N GLU A 76 -13.55 24.14 -29.14
CA GLU A 76 -12.46 23.29 -28.65
C GLU A 76 -11.39 24.14 -27.96
N GLY A 77 -10.92 23.68 -26.80
CA GLY A 77 -10.02 24.40 -25.91
C GLY A 77 -10.71 25.31 -24.89
N ASP A 78 -11.98 25.66 -25.05
CA ASP A 78 -12.67 26.53 -24.10
C ASP A 78 -12.96 25.80 -22.77
N ALA A 79 -12.83 26.53 -21.67
CA ALA A 79 -13.25 26.08 -20.35
C ALA A 79 -14.78 26.11 -20.19
N VAL A 80 -15.29 25.11 -19.46
CA VAL A 80 -16.69 24.94 -19.13
C VAL A 80 -16.87 24.60 -17.65
N ARG A 81 -18.00 24.99 -17.07
CA ARG A 81 -18.43 24.60 -15.72
C ARG A 81 -19.58 23.61 -15.78
N LYS A 82 -19.71 22.78 -14.75
CA LYS A 82 -20.88 21.90 -14.63
C LYS A 82 -22.17 22.75 -14.69
N ASP A 83 -23.14 22.26 -15.45
CA ASP A 83 -24.44 22.89 -15.72
C ASP A 83 -24.37 24.21 -16.54
N GLU A 84 -23.20 24.58 -17.08
CA GLU A 84 -23.07 25.69 -18.03
C GLU A 84 -23.65 25.31 -19.40
N ILE A 85 -24.36 26.25 -20.05
CA ILE A 85 -24.84 26.06 -21.42
C ILE A 85 -23.65 26.12 -22.38
N ILE A 86 -23.40 25.01 -23.09
CA ILE A 86 -22.30 24.88 -24.05
C ILE A 86 -22.77 24.90 -25.50
N ALA A 87 -24.06 24.68 -25.75
CA ALA A 87 -24.69 24.78 -27.06
C ALA A 87 -26.18 25.10 -26.92
N GLU A 88 -26.77 25.77 -27.90
CA GLU A 88 -28.21 26.04 -27.93
C GLU A 88 -28.77 26.12 -29.34
N THR A 89 -30.05 25.76 -29.50
CA THR A 89 -30.80 26.02 -30.74
C THR A 89 -31.25 27.48 -30.83
N LYS A 90 -31.39 27.98 -32.07
CA LYS A 90 -31.86 29.34 -32.36
C LYS A 90 -33.23 29.32 -33.08
N PRO A 91 -34.30 28.83 -32.45
CA PRO A 91 -35.64 28.80 -33.07
C PRO A 91 -36.27 30.19 -33.11
N TRP A 92 -37.23 30.37 -34.03
CA TRP A 92 -37.99 31.61 -34.21
C TRP A 92 -38.92 31.90 -33.00
N ILE A 93 -39.32 30.86 -32.27
CA ILE A 93 -40.12 30.95 -31.04
C ILE A 93 -39.23 30.55 -29.87
N LYS A 94 -38.95 31.49 -28.95
CA LYS A 94 -38.05 31.28 -27.80
C LYS A 94 -38.43 30.08 -26.90
N ILE A 95 -39.71 29.72 -26.83
CA ILE A 95 -40.19 28.62 -25.97
C ILE A 95 -39.77 27.22 -26.48
N LEU A 96 -39.32 27.12 -27.74
CA LEU A 96 -38.83 25.88 -28.36
C LEU A 96 -37.30 25.73 -28.27
N LYS A 97 -36.62 26.60 -27.52
CA LYS A 97 -35.16 26.57 -27.40
C LYS A 97 -34.73 25.32 -26.63
N THR A 98 -33.81 24.57 -27.22
CA THR A 98 -33.14 23.44 -26.57
C THR A 98 -31.71 23.84 -26.24
N VAL A 99 -31.27 23.49 -25.04
CA VAL A 99 -29.92 23.79 -24.56
C VAL A 99 -29.18 22.50 -24.24
N LEU A 100 -27.86 22.54 -24.47
CA LEU A 100 -26.93 21.51 -24.04
C LEU A 100 -26.15 22.04 -22.85
N LEU A 101 -26.26 21.36 -21.72
CA LEU A 101 -25.51 21.68 -20.51
C LEU A 101 -24.25 20.82 -20.42
N SER A 102 -23.16 21.39 -19.91
CA SER A 102 -21.98 20.61 -19.57
C SER A 102 -22.25 19.73 -18.33
N PRO A 103 -21.95 18.42 -18.38
CA PRO A 103 -22.07 17.53 -17.23
C PRO A 103 -20.92 17.70 -16.22
N ILE A 104 -19.87 18.44 -16.61
CA ILE A 104 -18.62 18.55 -15.86
C ILE A 104 -18.08 19.99 -15.83
N THR A 105 -17.16 20.24 -14.91
CA THR A 105 -16.23 21.36 -14.99
C THR A 105 -14.93 20.87 -15.64
N GLY A 106 -14.46 21.57 -16.68
CA GLY A 106 -13.35 21.08 -17.50
C GLY A 106 -13.17 21.89 -18.78
N THR A 107 -12.76 21.23 -19.86
CA THR A 107 -12.57 21.84 -21.18
C THR A 107 -13.28 21.06 -22.28
N ILE A 108 -13.66 21.73 -23.36
CA ILE A 108 -14.11 21.06 -24.60
C ILE A 108 -12.87 20.56 -25.34
N GLU A 109 -12.74 19.25 -25.48
CA GLU A 109 -11.60 18.62 -26.12
C GLU A 109 -11.82 18.47 -27.63
N THR A 110 -13.02 18.06 -28.04
CA THR A 110 -13.33 17.82 -29.45
C THR A 110 -14.81 18.02 -29.74
N ILE A 111 -15.12 18.61 -30.89
CA ILE A 111 -16.47 18.77 -31.45
C ILE A 111 -16.47 18.05 -32.81
N SER A 112 -16.99 16.82 -32.82
CA SER A 112 -16.99 15.97 -34.02
C SER A 112 -18.17 16.29 -34.93
N THR A 113 -17.88 16.84 -36.11
CA THR A 113 -18.88 17.06 -37.17
C THR A 113 -19.28 15.77 -37.91
N VAL A 114 -18.56 14.67 -37.67
CA VAL A 114 -18.84 13.35 -38.28
C VAL A 114 -19.81 12.55 -37.40
N THR A 115 -19.51 12.43 -36.11
CA THR A 115 -20.32 11.63 -35.17
C THR A 115 -21.36 12.46 -34.42
N GLY A 116 -21.26 13.79 -34.45
CA GLY A 116 -22.15 14.67 -33.69
C GLY A 116 -21.89 14.66 -32.18
N GLN A 117 -20.74 14.15 -31.75
CA GLN A 117 -20.34 14.07 -30.35
C GLN A 117 -19.48 15.27 -29.94
N VAL A 118 -19.70 15.73 -28.71
CA VAL A 118 -18.82 16.68 -28.02
C VAL A 118 -18.11 15.93 -26.92
N LEU A 119 -16.77 15.90 -26.98
CA LEU A 119 -15.93 15.33 -25.94
C LEU A 119 -15.51 16.44 -24.99
N LEU A 120 -15.75 16.24 -23.70
CA LEU A 120 -15.29 17.14 -22.64
C LEU A 120 -14.33 16.40 -21.73
N ARG A 121 -13.30 17.10 -21.28
CA ARG A 121 -12.29 16.55 -20.37
C ARG A 121 -12.35 17.29 -19.05
N GLU A 122 -12.45 16.56 -17.94
CA GLU A 122 -12.35 17.14 -16.61
C GLU A 122 -11.00 17.84 -16.42
N THR A 123 -10.93 18.79 -15.48
CA THR A 123 -9.66 19.42 -15.11
C THR A 123 -8.65 18.35 -14.65
N PRO A 124 -7.39 18.40 -15.13
CA PRO A 124 -6.35 17.48 -14.67
C PRO A 124 -6.19 17.53 -13.15
N LYS A 125 -5.95 16.37 -12.53
CA LYS A 125 -5.76 16.26 -11.08
C LYS A 125 -4.28 16.23 -10.74
N PRO A 126 -3.76 17.14 -9.90
CA PRO A 126 -2.37 17.06 -9.47
C PRO A 126 -2.16 15.80 -8.64
N ILE A 127 -1.06 15.11 -8.90
CA ILE A 127 -0.55 14.00 -8.10
C ILE A 127 0.82 14.39 -7.58
N GLN A 128 1.02 14.15 -6.30
CA GLN A 128 2.32 14.28 -5.63
C GLN A 128 2.68 12.93 -5.04
N VAL A 129 3.96 12.59 -5.14
CA VAL A 129 4.55 11.46 -4.45
C VAL A 129 5.41 12.03 -3.34
N PHE A 130 5.18 11.56 -2.12
CA PHE A 130 5.95 11.94 -0.94
C PHE A 130 7.14 11.01 -0.73
N ALA A 131 8.14 11.44 0.02
CA ALA A 131 9.29 10.62 0.39
C ALA A 131 8.88 9.37 1.20
N PHE A 132 7.76 9.46 1.93
CA PHE A 132 7.16 8.41 2.76
C PHE A 132 7.99 7.97 3.97
N VAL A 133 9.32 8.09 3.93
CA VAL A 133 10.23 7.81 5.05
C VAL A 133 11.22 8.94 5.23
N ASP A 134 11.63 9.20 6.47
CA ASP A 134 12.76 10.06 6.76
C ASP A 134 14.04 9.34 6.31
N GLY A 135 14.82 9.95 5.42
CA GLY A 135 15.97 9.29 4.81
C GLY A 135 16.69 10.12 3.77
N THR A 136 17.53 9.47 2.98
CA THR A 136 18.37 10.11 1.95
C THR A 136 18.00 9.59 0.56
N VAL A 137 18.00 10.47 -0.44
CA VAL A 137 17.84 10.09 -1.85
C VAL A 137 19.12 9.42 -2.36
N THR A 138 19.06 8.13 -2.70
CA THR A 138 20.21 7.37 -3.22
C THR A 138 20.24 7.31 -4.75
N GLU A 139 19.08 7.43 -5.39
CA GLU A 139 18.92 7.40 -6.84
C GLU A 139 17.77 8.33 -7.29
N VAL A 140 17.96 8.96 -8.45
CA VAL A 140 16.94 9.78 -9.12
C VAL A 140 16.58 9.12 -10.45
N MET A 141 15.30 8.81 -10.64
CA MET A 141 14.74 8.27 -11.87
C MET A 141 14.12 9.43 -12.65
N GLU A 142 14.80 9.87 -13.71
CA GLU A 142 14.43 11.10 -14.44
C GLU A 142 12.96 11.08 -14.88
N LYS A 143 12.21 12.13 -14.52
CA LYS A 143 10.76 12.31 -14.78
C LYS A 143 9.84 11.25 -14.15
N GLU A 144 10.37 10.34 -13.35
CA GLU A 144 9.59 9.23 -12.78
C GLU A 144 9.56 9.32 -11.26
N GLY A 145 10.69 9.52 -10.60
CA GLY A 145 10.73 9.48 -9.14
C GLY A 145 12.12 9.38 -8.53
N VAL A 146 12.18 8.85 -7.32
CA VAL A 146 13.43 8.66 -6.57
C VAL A 146 13.45 7.35 -5.79
N VAL A 147 14.63 6.94 -5.36
CA VAL A 147 14.82 5.88 -4.35
C VAL A 147 15.25 6.54 -3.05
N MET A 148 14.43 6.39 -2.01
CA MET A 148 14.75 6.77 -0.63
C MET A 148 15.45 5.62 0.07
N GLU A 149 16.45 5.91 0.89
CA GLU A 149 17.11 4.95 1.78
C GLU A 149 17.12 5.45 3.22
N THR A 150 16.86 4.53 4.16
CA THR A 150 16.95 4.82 5.59
C THR A 150 17.35 3.56 6.37
N THR A 151 17.90 3.75 7.56
CA THR A 151 18.07 2.66 8.54
C THR A 151 16.89 2.70 9.48
N ALA A 152 16.13 1.60 9.56
CA ALA A 152 14.85 1.56 10.26
C ALA A 152 14.60 0.20 10.90
N THR A 153 13.71 0.18 11.89
CA THR A 153 12.94 -1.02 12.22
C THR A 153 11.95 -1.27 11.09
N PHE A 154 11.86 -2.51 10.63
CA PHE A 154 11.02 -2.91 9.51
C PHE A 154 10.20 -4.14 9.87
N ILE A 155 8.88 -4.04 9.78
CA ILE A 155 7.95 -5.13 10.08
C ILE A 155 6.94 -5.24 8.95
N GLN A 156 6.74 -6.44 8.43
CA GLN A 156 5.66 -6.75 7.50
C GLN A 156 4.47 -7.33 8.25
N GLY A 157 3.27 -6.80 7.96
CA GLY A 157 2.02 -7.42 8.37
C GLY A 157 1.60 -8.51 7.39
N ILE A 158 0.69 -9.37 7.83
CA ILE A 158 0.11 -10.40 6.95
C ILE A 158 -0.90 -9.79 5.96
N PHE A 159 -1.64 -8.77 6.40
CA PHE A 159 -2.71 -8.12 5.65
C PHE A 159 -2.98 -6.72 6.19
N GLY A 160 -3.44 -5.83 5.32
CA GLY A 160 -3.82 -4.46 5.68
C GLY A 160 -4.77 -3.83 4.68
N VAL A 161 -5.29 -2.66 5.05
CA VAL A 161 -6.15 -1.80 4.23
C VAL A 161 -5.83 -0.34 4.50
N GLY A 162 -6.16 0.53 3.54
CA GLY A 162 -5.80 1.94 3.60
C GLY A 162 -4.36 2.19 3.14
N GLY A 163 -4.13 3.39 2.61
CA GLY A 163 -2.87 3.73 1.97
C GLY A 163 -1.74 4.08 2.94
N GLU A 164 -0.77 4.81 2.40
CA GLU A 164 0.39 5.31 3.15
C GLU A 164 -0.02 6.38 4.16
N THR A 165 0.52 6.29 5.37
CA THR A 165 0.38 7.35 6.37
C THR A 165 1.60 7.41 7.29
N VAL A 166 1.77 8.57 7.92
CA VAL A 166 2.91 8.88 8.80
C VAL A 166 2.37 9.49 10.09
N GLY A 167 2.85 8.98 11.22
CA GLY A 167 2.47 9.46 12.55
C GLY A 167 3.41 8.96 13.64
N GLU A 168 3.25 9.51 14.84
CA GLU A 168 3.94 9.02 16.03
C GLU A 168 3.36 7.67 16.48
N LEU A 169 4.22 6.71 16.81
CA LEU A 169 3.82 5.38 17.28
C LEU A 169 3.46 5.37 18.78
N VAL A 170 2.27 4.91 19.13
CA VAL A 170 1.82 4.80 20.53
C VAL A 170 1.29 3.41 20.83
N ILE A 171 1.70 2.83 21.96
CA ILE A 171 1.13 1.58 22.44
C ILE A 171 -0.17 1.89 23.19
N ALA A 172 -1.29 1.34 22.72
CA ALA A 172 -2.63 1.59 23.27
C ALA A 172 -3.10 0.53 24.28
N VAL A 173 -2.33 -0.56 24.44
CA VAL A 173 -2.62 -1.68 25.36
C VAL A 173 -1.39 -2.06 26.19
N ASN A 174 -1.52 -2.92 27.20
CA ASN A 174 -0.40 -3.27 28.08
C ASN A 174 0.37 -4.49 27.60
N LYS A 175 -0.35 -5.48 27.05
CA LYS A 175 0.17 -6.80 26.65
C LYS A 175 -0.17 -7.14 25.19
N SER A 176 0.58 -8.09 24.65
CA SER A 176 0.42 -8.58 23.28
C SER A 176 -0.88 -9.37 23.06
N ASP A 177 -1.50 -9.88 24.11
CA ASP A 177 -2.77 -10.61 24.10
C ASP A 177 -3.99 -9.73 24.41
N ASP A 178 -3.79 -8.47 24.81
CA ASP A 178 -4.89 -7.54 25.13
C ASP A 178 -5.74 -7.22 23.89
N ILE A 179 -7.05 -7.10 24.09
CA ILE A 179 -7.99 -6.64 23.06
C ILE A 179 -8.01 -5.11 23.05
N LEU A 180 -7.90 -4.53 21.86
CA LEU A 180 -8.03 -3.09 21.64
C LEU A 180 -9.53 -2.72 21.59
N THR A 181 -10.04 -2.26 22.73
CA THR A 181 -11.44 -1.84 22.93
C THR A 181 -11.61 -0.33 22.76
N THR A 182 -12.84 0.15 22.83
CA THR A 182 -13.14 1.59 22.74
C THR A 182 -12.47 2.41 23.85
N ASP A 183 -12.35 1.89 25.06
CA ASP A 183 -11.74 2.59 26.20
C ASP A 183 -10.23 2.82 26.01
N CYS A 184 -9.57 1.95 25.25
CA CYS A 184 -8.17 2.11 24.85
C CYS A 184 -7.97 3.27 23.86
N ILE A 185 -9.02 3.75 23.19
CA ILE A 185 -8.91 4.84 22.20
C ILE A 185 -9.14 6.19 22.89
N LEU A 186 -8.05 6.93 23.09
CA LEU A 186 -8.04 8.21 23.79
C LEU A 186 -7.96 9.40 22.80
N PRO A 187 -8.47 10.59 23.17
CA PRO A 187 -8.35 11.79 22.34
C PRO A 187 -6.90 12.17 21.99
N THR A 188 -5.94 11.80 22.84
CA THR A 188 -4.49 12.00 22.62
C THR A 188 -3.91 11.15 21.48
N HIS A 189 -4.67 10.18 20.95
CA HIS A 189 -4.26 9.36 19.81
C HIS A 189 -4.54 10.03 18.45
N LYS A 190 -5.16 11.21 18.43
CA LYS A 190 -5.36 11.99 17.21
C LYS A 190 -4.01 12.23 16.50
N ASP A 191 -4.00 12.05 15.19
CA ASP A 191 -2.82 12.16 14.31
C ASP A 191 -1.71 11.13 14.56
N LYS A 192 -1.95 10.10 15.39
CA LYS A 192 -0.99 9.06 15.76
C LYS A 192 -1.29 7.70 15.11
N ILE A 193 -0.30 6.81 15.16
CA ILE A 193 -0.43 5.40 14.82
C ILE A 193 -0.44 4.62 16.12
N ILE A 194 -1.50 3.84 16.38
CA ILE A 194 -1.64 3.08 17.61
C ILE A 194 -1.37 1.59 17.42
N VAL A 195 -0.79 0.98 18.44
CA VAL A 195 -0.52 -0.47 18.49
C VAL A 195 -1.42 -1.11 19.53
N GLY A 196 -2.22 -2.09 19.10
CA GLY A 196 -3.00 -2.97 19.95
C GLY A 196 -2.27 -4.27 20.28
N GLY A 197 -2.99 -5.22 20.88
CA GLY A 197 -2.50 -6.55 21.20
C GLY A 197 -3.05 -7.58 20.21
N SER A 198 -3.96 -8.44 20.68
CA SER A 198 -4.46 -9.59 19.92
C SER A 198 -5.54 -9.27 18.90
N PHE A 199 -6.36 -8.26 19.16
CA PHE A 199 -7.58 -8.06 18.39
C PHE A 199 -8.10 -6.63 18.48
N ILE A 200 -8.83 -6.17 17.47
CA ILE A 200 -9.55 -4.91 17.50
C ILE A 200 -11.05 -5.10 17.27
N GLN A 201 -11.85 -4.47 18.12
CA GLN A 201 -13.30 -4.45 17.98
C GLN A 201 -13.76 -3.37 16.98
N HIS A 202 -14.91 -3.60 16.34
CA HIS A 202 -15.46 -2.69 15.33
C HIS A 202 -15.72 -1.28 15.86
N ASP A 203 -16.31 -1.18 17.05
CA ASP A 203 -16.59 0.10 17.72
C ASP A 203 -15.30 0.86 18.08
N ALA A 204 -14.23 0.15 18.43
CA ALA A 204 -12.91 0.74 18.65
C ALA A 204 -12.33 1.33 17.35
N MET A 205 -12.44 0.63 16.21
CA MET A 205 -12.06 1.17 14.90
C MET A 205 -12.85 2.42 14.54
N ASP A 206 -14.18 2.40 14.74
CA ASP A 206 -15.04 3.56 14.47
C ASP A 206 -14.68 4.76 15.35
N LYS A 207 -14.40 4.52 16.63
CA LYS A 207 -13.96 5.57 17.56
C LYS A 207 -12.60 6.14 17.14
N ALA A 208 -11.65 5.29 16.75
CA ALA A 208 -10.34 5.71 16.26
C ALA A 208 -10.45 6.61 15.02
N ARG A 209 -11.28 6.21 14.06
CA ARG A 209 -11.58 7.02 12.86
C ARG A 209 -12.20 8.37 13.21
N LYS A 210 -13.16 8.41 14.14
CA LYS A 210 -13.81 9.66 14.59
C LYS A 210 -12.84 10.61 15.31
N ILE A 211 -11.90 10.08 16.09
CA ILE A 211 -10.88 10.88 16.79
C ILE A 211 -9.82 11.43 15.81
N GLY A 212 -9.63 10.75 14.67
CA GLY A 212 -8.58 11.09 13.70
C GLY A 212 -7.27 10.37 13.98
N VAL A 213 -7.33 9.14 14.50
CA VAL A 213 -6.18 8.23 14.52
C VAL A 213 -5.80 7.92 13.07
N LYS A 214 -4.51 8.04 12.73
CA LYS A 214 -4.03 7.82 11.36
C LYS A 214 -3.87 6.34 11.02
N GLY A 215 -3.44 5.55 12.00
CA GLY A 215 -3.09 4.15 11.77
C GLY A 215 -3.33 3.23 12.96
N ILE A 216 -3.57 1.95 12.70
CA ILE A 216 -3.74 0.90 13.71
C ILE A 216 -2.91 -0.32 13.30
N ILE A 217 -2.13 -0.84 14.24
CA ILE A 217 -1.39 -2.11 14.12
C ILE A 217 -1.92 -3.06 15.20
N VAL A 218 -2.34 -4.28 14.83
CA VAL A 218 -2.91 -5.25 15.79
C VAL A 218 -2.61 -6.70 15.35
N GLY A 219 -2.69 -7.67 16.24
CA GLY A 219 -2.47 -9.08 15.91
C GLY A 219 -3.49 -9.63 14.92
N GLY A 220 -4.78 -9.37 15.16
CA GLY A 220 -5.83 -9.81 14.27
C GLY A 220 -7.14 -9.00 14.28
N LEU A 221 -8.05 -9.41 13.40
CA LEU A 221 -9.32 -8.75 13.06
C LEU A 221 -10.30 -9.78 12.48
N ASP A 222 -11.60 -9.63 12.75
CA ASP A 222 -12.61 -10.44 12.06
C ASP A 222 -12.96 -9.89 10.68
N ASP A 223 -13.15 -10.78 9.71
CA ASP A 223 -13.61 -10.44 8.36
C ASP A 223 -14.91 -9.61 8.36
N LYS A 224 -15.84 -9.93 9.28
CA LYS A 224 -17.08 -9.15 9.46
C LYS A 224 -16.82 -7.70 9.86
N ASN A 225 -15.81 -7.45 10.67
CA ASN A 225 -15.43 -6.12 11.11
C ASN A 225 -14.70 -5.37 9.99
N LEU A 226 -13.88 -6.07 9.21
CA LEU A 226 -13.26 -5.53 7.99
C LEU A 226 -14.32 -5.08 6.98
N LYS A 227 -15.30 -5.93 6.68
CA LYS A 227 -16.40 -5.61 5.77
C LYS A 227 -17.15 -4.34 6.18
N LYS A 228 -17.42 -4.17 7.48
CA LYS A 228 -18.09 -2.97 7.99
C LYS A 228 -17.22 -1.72 7.88
N LEU A 229 -15.90 -1.85 8.12
CA LEU A 229 -14.94 -0.76 7.93
C LEU A 229 -14.88 -0.30 6.47
N LEU A 230 -14.82 -1.25 5.53
CA LEU A 230 -14.75 -1.00 4.10
C LEU A 230 -16.08 -0.54 3.49
N GLY A 231 -17.21 -1.04 4.00
CA GLY A 231 -18.54 -0.83 3.43
C GLY A 231 -18.87 -1.75 2.26
N TYR A 232 -18.00 -2.70 1.92
CA TYR A 232 -18.19 -3.69 0.85
C TYR A 232 -17.42 -4.99 1.14
N ASP A 233 -17.73 -6.06 0.40
CA ASP A 233 -17.02 -7.34 0.49
C ASP A 233 -15.69 -7.29 -0.27
N LEU A 234 -14.59 -7.55 0.43
CA LEU A 234 -13.26 -7.61 -0.19
C LEU A 234 -13.10 -8.95 -0.95
N GLY A 235 -13.48 -8.96 -2.23
CA GLY A 235 -13.43 -10.17 -3.05
C GLY A 235 -12.01 -10.63 -3.41
N VAL A 236 -11.19 -9.71 -3.91
CA VAL A 236 -9.77 -9.95 -4.22
C VAL A 236 -8.95 -9.06 -3.27
N ALA A 237 -8.02 -9.64 -2.52
CA ALA A 237 -7.16 -8.90 -1.60
C ALA A 237 -6.09 -8.10 -2.37
N ILE A 238 -6.54 -7.02 -3.02
CA ILE A 238 -5.76 -5.91 -3.55
C ILE A 238 -6.26 -4.67 -2.81
N THR A 239 -5.44 -4.15 -1.90
CA THR A 239 -5.81 -3.07 -0.97
C THR A 239 -4.78 -1.94 -1.01
N GLY A 240 -5.03 -0.87 -0.25
CA GLY A 240 -4.13 0.29 -0.10
C GLY A 240 -4.62 1.54 -0.83
N SER A 241 -5.72 1.46 -1.57
CA SER A 241 -6.36 2.59 -2.25
C SER A 241 -7.69 2.99 -1.62
N GLU A 242 -8.08 2.35 -0.51
CA GLU A 242 -9.34 2.63 0.15
C GLU A 242 -9.28 3.96 0.93
N GLU A 243 -10.25 4.83 0.70
CA GLU A 243 -10.42 6.10 1.42
C GLU A 243 -11.24 5.90 2.71
N ILE A 244 -10.78 5.04 3.61
CA ILE A 244 -11.47 4.67 4.86
C ILE A 244 -11.11 5.55 6.07
N GLY A 245 -10.22 6.54 5.87
CA GLY A 245 -9.82 7.52 6.89
C GLY A 245 -8.86 6.99 7.96
N ILE A 246 -8.36 5.77 7.81
CA ILE A 246 -7.38 5.13 8.72
C ILE A 246 -6.64 4.02 7.97
N THR A 247 -5.36 3.83 8.25
CA THR A 247 -4.59 2.67 7.74
C THR A 247 -4.58 1.58 8.80
N LEU A 248 -4.96 0.36 8.43
CA LEU A 248 -5.02 -0.79 9.33
C LEU A 248 -4.05 -1.87 8.85
N ILE A 249 -3.21 -2.37 9.76
CA ILE A 249 -2.30 -3.48 9.52
C ILE A 249 -2.54 -4.55 10.58
N ILE A 250 -2.71 -5.80 10.13
CA ILE A 250 -2.71 -6.97 11.02
C ILE A 250 -1.41 -7.76 10.86
N THR A 251 -0.82 -8.20 11.97
CA THR A 251 0.48 -8.89 11.96
C THR A 251 0.34 -10.41 11.84
N GLU A 252 -0.69 -11.01 12.44
CA GLU A 252 -0.80 -12.48 12.55
C GLU A 252 -1.88 -13.07 11.64
N GLY A 253 -3.10 -12.50 11.62
CA GLY A 253 -4.18 -13.03 10.78
C GLY A 253 -5.59 -12.63 11.18
N PHE A 254 -6.58 -13.25 10.52
CA PHE A 254 -7.98 -13.01 10.80
C PHE A 254 -8.47 -13.80 12.02
N GLY A 255 -9.23 -13.15 12.89
CA GLY A 255 -9.66 -13.64 14.20
C GLY A 255 -8.91 -12.96 15.35
N GLN A 256 -9.22 -13.35 16.59
CA GLN A 256 -8.50 -12.90 17.78
C GLN A 256 -7.20 -13.69 17.92
N ILE A 257 -6.09 -13.11 17.48
CA ILE A 257 -4.78 -13.75 17.46
C ILE A 257 -3.78 -12.84 18.16
N GLN A 258 -3.21 -13.33 19.27
CA GLN A 258 -2.16 -12.62 19.99
C GLN A 258 -1.02 -12.23 19.06
N MET A 259 -0.66 -10.94 19.05
CA MET A 259 0.53 -10.47 18.35
C MET A 259 1.76 -11.19 18.89
N ALA A 260 2.67 -11.64 18.02
CA ALA A 260 3.89 -12.29 18.47
C ALA A 260 4.63 -11.40 19.47
N GLN A 261 5.07 -11.98 20.59
CA GLN A 261 5.67 -11.23 21.71
C GLN A 261 6.85 -10.37 21.25
N ARG A 262 7.71 -10.92 20.38
CA ARG A 262 8.83 -10.21 19.76
C ARG A 262 8.38 -8.99 18.97
N THR A 263 7.33 -9.10 18.15
CA THR A 263 6.78 -7.98 17.36
C THR A 263 6.23 -6.90 18.28
N PHE A 264 5.47 -7.28 19.31
CA PHE A 264 4.91 -6.34 20.27
C PHE A 264 5.99 -5.61 21.07
N GLU A 265 7.01 -6.32 21.55
CA GLU A 265 8.15 -5.75 22.26
C GLU A 265 8.97 -4.81 21.39
N LEU A 266 9.19 -5.18 20.12
CA LEU A 266 9.87 -4.32 19.15
C LEU A 266 9.07 -3.05 18.85
N LEU A 267 7.76 -3.13 18.64
CA LEU A 267 6.92 -1.94 18.47
C LEU A 267 6.93 -1.07 19.74
N LYS A 268 6.88 -1.70 20.92
CA LYS A 268 6.91 -1.04 22.22
C LYS A 268 8.23 -0.30 22.48
N SER A 269 9.38 -0.89 22.12
CA SER A 269 10.69 -0.24 22.25
C SER A 269 10.84 0.99 21.35
N ARG A 270 9.99 1.09 20.32
CA ARG A 270 9.95 2.19 19.34
C ARG A 270 8.81 3.18 19.57
N SER A 271 8.07 3.09 20.68
CA SER A 271 7.00 4.05 20.99
C SER A 271 7.53 5.49 21.10
N GLY A 272 6.77 6.45 20.58
CA GLY A 272 7.15 7.86 20.47
C GLY A 272 7.96 8.18 19.20
N ALA A 273 8.42 7.16 18.46
CA ALA A 273 9.11 7.39 17.20
C ALA A 273 8.13 7.76 16.08
N LYS A 274 8.64 8.52 15.10
CA LYS A 274 7.93 8.74 13.83
C LYS A 274 7.92 7.45 13.02
N THR A 275 6.75 7.07 12.56
CA THR A 275 6.52 5.79 11.89
C THR A 275 5.73 6.00 10.61
N SER A 276 6.18 5.32 9.56
CA SER A 276 5.51 5.25 8.27
C SER A 276 4.87 3.88 8.12
N ILE A 277 3.59 3.83 7.78
CA ILE A 277 2.89 2.57 7.52
C ILE A 277 2.19 2.61 6.17
N ASN A 278 2.10 1.45 5.52
CA ASN A 278 1.32 1.25 4.31
C ASN A 278 0.46 0.00 4.48
N GLY A 279 -0.86 0.13 4.35
CA GLY A 279 -1.79 -0.99 4.45
C GLY A 279 -1.92 -1.80 3.16
N ALA A 280 -1.29 -1.37 2.05
CA ALA A 280 -1.40 -2.04 0.76
C ALA A 280 -1.03 -3.52 0.84
N THR A 281 -1.95 -4.37 0.41
CA THR A 281 -1.79 -5.83 0.37
C THR A 281 -2.18 -6.35 -1.00
N GLN A 282 -1.32 -7.19 -1.59
CA GLN A 282 -1.59 -7.89 -2.84
C GLN A 282 -1.08 -9.33 -2.71
N ILE A 283 -2.00 -10.29 -2.80
CA ILE A 283 -1.68 -11.71 -2.57
C ILE A 283 -1.31 -12.49 -3.84
N ARG A 284 -1.59 -11.96 -5.04
CA ARG A 284 -1.37 -12.63 -6.34
C ARG A 284 -0.69 -11.68 -7.32
N ALA A 285 0.16 -12.22 -8.20
CA ALA A 285 0.92 -11.51 -9.23
C ALA A 285 1.70 -10.29 -8.68
N GLY A 286 2.90 -10.51 -8.14
CA GLY A 286 3.67 -9.45 -7.47
C GLY A 286 3.14 -9.22 -6.06
N VAL A 287 3.58 -10.06 -5.12
CA VAL A 287 3.10 -10.01 -3.73
C VAL A 287 3.52 -8.70 -3.09
N VAL A 288 2.56 -7.93 -2.59
CA VAL A 288 2.78 -6.73 -1.78
C VAL A 288 2.25 -7.03 -0.39
N ARG A 289 3.06 -6.74 0.63
CA ARG A 289 2.67 -6.86 2.03
C ARG A 289 2.56 -5.47 2.64
N PRO A 290 1.67 -5.29 3.61
CA PRO A 290 1.66 -4.06 4.39
C PRO A 290 2.94 -3.96 5.20
N GLU A 291 3.43 -2.73 5.36
CA GLU A 291 4.74 -2.48 5.94
C GLU A 291 4.66 -1.43 7.06
N ILE A 292 5.49 -1.61 8.06
CA ILE A 292 5.70 -0.68 9.18
C ILE A 292 7.19 -0.34 9.20
N ILE A 293 7.51 0.93 8.99
CA ILE A 293 8.87 1.44 8.88
C ILE A 293 9.08 2.50 9.96
N ILE A 294 10.05 2.27 10.85
CA ILE A 294 10.36 3.19 11.96
C ILE A 294 11.82 3.64 11.85
N PRO A 295 12.11 4.74 11.15
CA PRO A 295 13.46 5.26 10.97
C PRO A 295 14.19 5.49 12.30
N TYR A 296 15.48 5.23 12.32
CA TYR A 296 16.36 5.69 13.41
C TYR A 296 16.80 7.13 13.10
N SER A 297 16.65 8.03 14.08
CA SER A 297 17.23 9.38 13.99
C SER A 297 18.76 9.26 13.94
N ASN A 298 19.36 9.66 12.81
CA ASN A 298 20.80 9.55 12.57
C ASN A 298 21.60 10.28 13.67
N LYS A 299 22.24 9.52 14.59
CA LYS A 299 23.57 9.86 15.16
C LYS A 299 24.24 8.85 16.11
N THR A 300 23.83 7.59 16.18
CA THR A 300 24.56 6.65 17.03
C THR A 300 24.93 5.36 16.32
N ALA A 301 26.25 5.27 16.12
CA ALA A 301 27.15 4.13 16.06
C ALA A 301 26.88 3.00 15.04
N LYS A 302 28.01 2.39 14.65
CA LYS A 302 28.16 1.12 13.94
C LYS A 302 27.52 -0.02 14.74
N GLU A 303 26.21 -0.06 14.82
CA GLU A 303 25.48 -1.26 15.22
C GLU A 303 25.32 -2.14 13.98
N GLU A 304 25.58 -3.44 14.13
CA GLU A 304 25.44 -4.41 13.04
C GLU A 304 24.01 -4.35 12.51
N LEU A 305 23.86 -4.14 11.21
CA LEU A 305 22.57 -4.26 10.55
C LEU A 305 22.13 -5.72 10.64
N ASP A 306 20.86 -5.94 10.93
CA ASP A 306 20.25 -7.25 10.75
C ASP A 306 20.53 -7.72 9.33
N LYS A 307 21.00 -8.97 9.20
CA LYS A 307 21.28 -9.55 7.90
C LYS A 307 19.99 -9.50 7.08
N PRO A 308 19.98 -8.85 5.90
CA PRO A 308 18.75 -8.69 5.13
C PRO A 308 18.14 -10.05 4.79
N LEU A 309 16.83 -10.21 5.02
CA LEU A 309 16.06 -11.42 4.68
C LEU A 309 16.04 -11.73 3.17
N ASP A 310 16.52 -10.79 2.35
CA ASP A 310 16.68 -10.95 0.90
C ASP A 310 17.98 -11.69 0.51
N ARG A 311 18.80 -12.06 1.50
CA ARG A 311 19.75 -13.16 1.32
C ARG A 311 18.93 -14.43 1.24
N GLY A 312 19.11 -15.18 0.16
CA GLY A 312 18.57 -16.55 0.11
C GLY A 312 19.06 -17.33 1.34
N MET A 313 18.42 -18.46 1.64
CA MET A 313 18.89 -19.38 2.68
C MET A 313 20.41 -19.61 2.57
N GLU A 314 21.12 -19.50 3.68
CA GLU A 314 22.54 -19.81 3.81
C GLU A 314 22.77 -21.00 4.74
N ILE A 315 23.90 -21.67 4.57
CA ILE A 315 24.32 -22.73 5.50
C ILE A 315 24.51 -22.11 6.89
N GLY A 316 23.94 -22.74 7.91
CA GLY A 316 23.94 -22.32 9.30
C GLY A 316 22.68 -21.58 9.75
N ASP A 317 21.83 -21.13 8.81
CA ASP A 317 20.59 -20.44 9.15
C ASP A 317 19.61 -21.35 9.90
N THR A 318 18.90 -20.80 10.89
CA THR A 318 17.89 -21.52 11.65
C THR A 318 16.57 -21.52 10.89
N ILE A 319 15.96 -22.70 10.75
CA ILE A 319 14.66 -22.88 10.09
C ILE A 319 13.71 -23.68 10.97
N ARG A 320 12.40 -23.55 10.72
CA ARG A 320 11.36 -24.45 11.22
C ARG A 320 10.71 -25.16 10.05
N VAL A 321 10.52 -26.47 10.17
CA VAL A 321 9.80 -27.25 9.14
C VAL A 321 8.29 -27.05 9.32
N ILE A 322 7.60 -26.61 8.26
CA ILE A 322 6.16 -26.29 8.26
C ILE A 322 5.30 -27.36 7.58
N ARG A 323 5.87 -28.54 7.28
CA ARG A 323 5.16 -29.71 6.75
C ARG A 323 5.61 -31.02 7.39
N VAL A 324 4.72 -32.00 7.38
CA VAL A 324 5.04 -33.39 7.73
C VAL A 324 6.13 -33.95 6.79
N PRO A 325 6.95 -34.92 7.24
CA PRO A 325 6.91 -35.61 8.54
C PRO A 325 7.57 -34.84 9.69
N TYR A 326 8.33 -33.78 9.42
CA TYR A 326 9.11 -33.06 10.44
C TYR A 326 8.43 -31.79 10.96
N PHE A 327 7.10 -31.66 10.81
CA PHE A 327 6.34 -30.46 11.14
C PHE A 327 6.66 -29.96 12.56
N GLY A 328 6.97 -28.67 12.68
CA GLY A 328 7.30 -28.01 13.93
C GLY A 328 8.75 -28.19 14.40
N LYS A 329 9.53 -29.13 13.82
CA LYS A 329 10.93 -29.28 14.20
C LYS A 329 11.76 -28.08 13.75
N ILE A 330 12.65 -27.63 14.65
CA ILE A 330 13.58 -26.53 14.42
C ILE A 330 14.98 -27.14 14.22
N GLY A 331 15.69 -26.66 13.21
CA GLY A 331 17.06 -27.09 12.93
C GLY A 331 17.84 -26.04 12.17
N LYS A 332 19.11 -26.32 11.89
CA LYS A 332 19.99 -25.45 11.11
C LYS A 332 20.20 -26.01 9.71
N ILE A 333 20.32 -25.13 8.72
CA ILE A 333 20.63 -25.54 7.35
C ILE A 333 22.06 -26.07 7.32
N LYS A 334 22.22 -27.37 7.08
CA LYS A 334 23.53 -28.02 6.95
C LYS A 334 24.07 -27.92 5.53
N ALA A 335 23.20 -28.07 4.53
CA ALA A 335 23.58 -27.98 3.13
C ALA A 335 22.45 -27.45 2.24
N LEU A 336 22.84 -26.82 1.13
CA LEU A 336 21.92 -26.31 0.10
C LEU A 336 22.30 -26.91 -1.26
N PRO A 337 21.87 -28.15 -1.56
CA PRO A 337 22.17 -28.78 -2.84
C PRO A 337 21.70 -27.93 -4.03
N PHE A 338 22.54 -27.85 -5.07
CA PHE A 338 22.23 -27.09 -6.29
C PHE A 338 21.20 -27.82 -7.18
N SER A 339 21.34 -29.14 -7.30
CA SER A 339 20.44 -29.95 -8.13
C SER A 339 19.13 -30.22 -7.39
N PRO A 340 17.97 -29.93 -8.02
CA PRO A 340 16.68 -30.32 -7.45
C PRO A 340 16.54 -31.85 -7.41
N LEU A 341 15.81 -32.36 -6.42
CA LEU A 341 15.58 -33.79 -6.22
C LEU A 341 14.13 -34.13 -6.61
N THR A 342 13.92 -35.28 -7.25
CA THR A 342 12.59 -35.85 -7.42
C THR A 342 12.15 -36.43 -6.08
N ILE A 343 11.07 -35.90 -5.51
CA ILE A 343 10.47 -36.42 -4.28
C ILE A 343 9.44 -37.52 -4.60
N GLU A 344 8.93 -38.21 -3.58
CA GLU A 344 7.97 -39.33 -3.71
C GLU A 344 6.72 -38.99 -4.54
N THR A 345 6.34 -37.71 -4.60
CA THR A 345 5.23 -37.23 -5.43
C THR A 345 5.60 -37.02 -6.90
N GLU A 346 6.75 -37.53 -7.33
CA GLU A 346 7.37 -37.34 -8.67
C GLU A 346 7.68 -35.89 -9.05
N ALA A 347 7.51 -34.94 -8.12
CA ALA A 347 7.80 -33.53 -8.34
C ALA A 347 9.30 -33.27 -8.21
N THR A 348 9.89 -32.55 -9.17
CA THR A 348 11.28 -32.07 -9.10
C THR A 348 11.32 -30.77 -8.31
N VAL A 349 11.79 -30.82 -7.06
CA VAL A 349 11.77 -29.67 -6.15
C VAL A 349 13.18 -29.33 -5.64
N ARG A 350 13.40 -28.05 -5.35
CA ARG A 350 14.61 -27.61 -4.64
C ARG A 350 14.52 -28.06 -3.19
N ILE A 351 15.60 -28.66 -2.71
CA ILE A 351 15.71 -29.19 -1.35
C ILE A 351 16.74 -28.40 -0.53
N LEU A 352 16.76 -28.66 0.77
CA LEU A 352 17.82 -28.31 1.71
C LEU A 352 18.02 -29.47 2.68
N GLU A 353 19.22 -29.61 3.23
CA GLU A 353 19.52 -30.54 4.33
C GLU A 353 19.48 -29.77 5.65
N VAL A 354 18.64 -30.21 6.58
CA VAL A 354 18.51 -29.67 7.93
C VAL A 354 19.24 -30.59 8.90
N GLU A 355 19.98 -30.01 9.83
CA GLU A 355 20.47 -30.68 11.03
C GLU A 355 19.63 -30.26 12.24
N PHE A 356 19.04 -31.24 12.93
CA PHE A 356 18.26 -31.02 14.13
C PHE A 356 19.14 -31.06 15.39
N PRO A 357 18.69 -30.50 16.53
CA PRO A 357 19.45 -30.48 17.78
C PRO A 357 19.85 -31.86 18.33
N ASP A 358 19.15 -32.93 17.92
CA ASP A 358 19.45 -34.32 18.27
C ASP A 358 20.56 -34.94 17.41
N GLY A 359 21.17 -34.16 16.50
CA GLY A 359 22.22 -34.58 15.57
C GLY A 359 21.69 -35.34 14.34
N SER A 360 20.38 -35.56 14.24
CA SER A 360 19.77 -36.17 13.06
C SER A 360 19.69 -35.16 11.91
N THR A 361 19.79 -35.66 10.68
CA THR A 361 19.62 -34.83 9.48
C THR A 361 18.42 -35.25 8.65
N ALA A 362 17.80 -34.28 7.98
CA ALA A 362 16.68 -34.51 7.09
C ALA A 362 16.77 -33.68 5.83
N ILE A 363 16.36 -34.26 4.70
CA ILE A 363 16.17 -33.55 3.44
C ILE A 363 14.73 -33.07 3.37
N VAL A 364 14.53 -31.77 3.21
CA VAL A 364 13.19 -31.17 3.09
C VAL A 364 13.12 -30.25 1.88
N PRO A 365 11.97 -30.19 1.18
CA PRO A 365 11.75 -29.18 0.15
C PRO A 365 11.90 -27.78 0.74
N ARG A 366 12.52 -26.85 0.02
CA ARG A 366 12.69 -25.45 0.49
C ARG A 366 11.34 -24.76 0.78
N ALA A 367 10.30 -25.14 0.06
CA ALA A 367 8.93 -24.63 0.27
C ALA A 367 8.28 -25.13 1.58
N ASN A 368 8.88 -26.13 2.24
CA ASN A 368 8.36 -26.76 3.45
C ASN A 368 9.07 -26.26 4.72
N VAL A 369 9.83 -25.18 4.64
CA VAL A 369 10.45 -24.54 5.80
C VAL A 369 10.12 -23.05 5.84
N GLU A 370 10.10 -22.50 7.04
CA GLU A 370 10.15 -21.06 7.30
C GLU A 370 11.47 -20.72 7.96
N MET A 371 12.06 -19.58 7.59
CA MET A 371 13.24 -19.05 8.28
C MET A 371 12.84 -18.52 9.65
N ILE A 372 13.64 -18.78 10.67
CA ILE A 372 13.46 -18.17 11.98
C ILE A 372 14.71 -17.36 12.33
N GLU A 373 14.53 -16.08 12.60
CA GLU A 373 15.57 -15.25 13.18
C GLU A 373 15.68 -15.57 14.68
N THR A 374 16.90 -15.84 15.14
CA THR A 374 17.21 -16.10 16.56
C THR A 374 17.78 -14.85 17.18
#